data_AF-A0A5C5TCB5-F1
#
_entry.id   AF-A0A5C5TCB5-F1
#
_cell.length_a   1.000
_cell.length_b   1.000
_cell.length_c   1.000
_cell.angle_alpha   90.00
_cell.angle_beta   90.00
_cell.angle_gamma   90.00
#
_symmetry.space_group_name_H-M   'P 1'
#
loop_
_entity.id
_entity.type
_entity.pdbx_description
1 polymer ?
#
loop_
_entity_poly.entity_id
_entity_poly.type
_entity_poly.pdbx_seq_one_letter_code
_entity_poly.pdbx_strand_id
1 'polypeptide(L)'
;MAYFRKRDNGWEYRISYKTPDGKYKQKSKSGFRTKALATAAAIEMERQLTQTVSIDTNISFIDYLKNWANTFKKRNLAKGTWRNYEQTFRIVEQHFGQTKLTAITTSTYQQFLNTLGKHYYHGTIRVIHHRLRSCVKYALADQLIPYNFTDLAIITADKKAKPLDEKFLELDEYQRLLQHLKENITSHRYIQLYLIAVTGLRVSESLGLTWADIDLENGIITINKTWDIYDQSGFMPTKNPQSMRMIPIDETTSQLLRDYKNNRWQTNDLDRVFLEPNQVWLNRVIKKIVGRNVHVHSLRHTYTSYLISQGVELITISKVIGHKDLTVTLQTYAHLLEDKKEKDFHTIRQLFQ
;
A
#
# COMPACT_ATOMS: atom_id res chain seq x y z
N MET A 1 44.92 21.49 -3.75
CA MET A 1 46.17 21.40 -2.99
C MET A 1 46.35 22.67 -2.19
N ALA A 2 46.33 22.53 -0.87
CA ALA A 2 46.48 23.63 0.08
C ALA A 2 47.92 24.18 0.06
N TYR A 3 48.03 25.50 0.02
CA TYR A 3 49.28 26.23 0.20
C TYR A 3 49.45 26.62 1.68
N PHE A 4 50.65 26.49 2.22
CA PHE A 4 50.95 26.80 3.63
C PHE A 4 52.01 27.88 3.74
N ARG A 5 51.79 28.87 4.61
CA ARG A 5 52.80 29.88 4.95
C ARG A 5 52.80 30.20 6.44
N LYS A 6 53.97 30.63 6.95
CA LYS A 6 54.14 31.12 8.31
C LYS A 6 53.88 32.63 8.33
N ARG A 7 53.09 33.10 9.29
CA ARG A 7 52.81 34.51 9.59
C ARG A 7 53.16 34.83 11.04
N ASP A 8 53.14 36.11 11.38
CA ASP A 8 53.42 36.61 12.74
C ASP A 8 52.47 36.03 13.79
N ASN A 9 51.24 35.68 13.39
CA ASN A 9 50.22 35.07 14.24
C ASN A 9 50.16 33.52 14.15
N GLY A 10 51.13 32.87 13.51
CA GLY A 10 51.20 31.41 13.36
C GLY A 10 51.12 30.91 11.91
N TRP A 11 50.89 29.62 11.73
CA TRP A 11 50.71 29.00 10.42
C TRP A 11 49.33 29.32 9.83
N GLU A 12 49.30 29.53 8.51
CA GLU A 12 48.09 29.71 7.70
C GLU A 12 48.05 28.68 6.58
N TYR A 13 46.86 28.15 6.31
CA TYR A 13 46.58 27.45 5.06
C TYR A 13 45.74 28.32 4.12
N ARG A 14 45.90 28.11 2.81
CA ARG A 14 45.07 28.70 1.76
C ARG A 14 44.73 27.64 0.71
N ILE A 15 43.44 27.50 0.42
CA ILE A 15 42.90 26.55 -0.55
C ILE A 15 42.20 27.34 -1.64
N SER A 16 42.60 27.10 -2.90
CA SER A 16 41.88 27.56 -4.08
C SER A 16 40.93 26.46 -4.54
N TYR A 17 39.66 26.79 -4.76
CA TYR A 17 38.66 25.85 -5.25
C TYR A 17 37.78 26.51 -6.32
N LYS A 18 37.23 25.68 -7.21
CA LYS A 18 36.34 26.11 -8.29
C LYS A 18 34.89 26.03 -7.80
N THR A 19 34.12 27.10 -7.93
CA THR A 19 32.69 27.10 -7.60
C THR A 19 31.88 26.38 -8.69
N PRO A 20 30.62 25.96 -8.41
CA PRO A 20 29.74 25.40 -9.43
C PRO A 20 29.58 26.30 -10.67
N ASP A 21 29.64 27.62 -10.49
CA ASP A 21 29.58 28.63 -11.57
C ASP A 21 30.90 28.77 -12.37
N GLY A 22 31.87 27.89 -12.13
CA GLY A 22 33.15 27.85 -12.85
C GLY A 22 34.21 28.86 -12.40
N LYS A 23 33.92 29.76 -11.46
CA LYS A 23 34.86 30.77 -10.94
C LYS A 23 35.75 30.20 -9.84
N TYR A 24 37.01 30.67 -9.76
CA TYR A 24 37.91 30.30 -8.66
C TYR A 24 37.68 31.21 -7.45
N LYS A 25 37.56 30.61 -6.26
CA LYS A 25 37.53 31.30 -4.97
C LYS A 25 38.60 30.73 -4.04
N GLN A 26 39.03 31.53 -3.06
CA GLN A 26 40.02 31.13 -2.08
C GLN A 26 39.42 31.16 -0.67
N LYS A 27 39.69 30.12 0.12
CA LYS A 27 39.47 30.11 1.57
C LYS A 27 40.81 29.97 2.29
N SER A 28 41.01 30.75 3.34
CA SER A 28 42.20 30.68 4.18
C SER A 28 41.86 30.86 5.66
N LYS A 29 42.62 30.20 6.53
CA LYS A 29 42.54 30.37 7.99
C LYS A 29 43.94 30.37 8.58
N SER A 30 44.20 31.33 9.47
CA SER A 30 45.48 31.52 10.16
C SER A 30 45.32 31.34 11.67
N GLY A 31 46.43 31.34 12.41
CA GLY A 31 46.44 31.18 13.88
C GLY A 31 46.87 29.80 14.38
N PHE A 32 47.36 28.92 13.50
CA PHE A 32 47.77 27.57 13.91
C PHE A 32 49.18 27.57 14.50
N ARG A 33 49.35 26.98 15.69
CA ARG A 33 50.66 26.94 16.37
C ARG A 33 51.72 26.14 15.60
N THR A 34 51.31 25.11 14.86
CA THR A 34 52.22 24.24 14.09
C THR A 34 51.72 24.04 12.66
N LYS A 35 52.65 23.70 11.75
CA LYS A 35 52.31 23.34 10.36
C LYS A 35 51.35 22.15 10.32
N ALA A 36 51.56 21.15 11.19
CA ALA A 36 50.72 19.97 11.29
C ALA A 36 49.24 20.30 11.63
N LEU A 37 49.00 21.23 12.56
CA LEU A 37 47.63 21.69 12.88
C LEU A 37 46.99 22.43 11.70
N ALA A 38 47.77 23.25 10.98
CA ALA A 38 47.29 23.90 9.76
C ALA A 38 46.98 22.89 8.66
N THR A 39 47.79 21.83 8.52
CA THR A 39 47.59 20.75 7.55
C THR A 39 46.34 19.93 7.85
N ALA A 40 46.11 19.54 9.11
CA ALA A 40 44.89 18.83 9.52
C ALA A 40 43.63 19.67 9.24
N ALA A 41 43.67 20.98 9.57
CA ALA A 41 42.57 21.90 9.27
C ALA A 41 42.37 22.13 7.77
N ALA A 42 43.44 22.13 6.96
CA ALA A 42 43.36 22.24 5.52
C ALA A 42 42.73 21.00 4.86
N ILE A 43 43.07 19.79 5.33
CA ILE A 43 42.47 18.54 4.86
C ILE A 43 40.96 18.54 5.11
N GLU A 44 40.52 18.94 6.31
CA GLU A 44 39.09 19.02 6.62
C GLU A 44 38.37 20.08 5.77
N MET A 45 39.01 21.21 5.49
CA MET A 45 38.46 22.24 4.61
C MET A 45 38.44 21.79 3.13
N GLU A 46 39.46 21.10 2.64
CA GLU A 46 39.46 20.51 1.29
C GLU A 46 38.33 19.49 1.17
N ARG A 47 38.10 18.64 2.19
CA ARG A 47 36.97 17.70 2.24
C ARG A 47 35.62 18.40 2.13
N GLN A 48 35.42 19.50 2.87
CA GLN A 48 34.20 20.32 2.78
C GLN A 48 34.01 20.96 1.40
N LEU A 49 35.11 21.38 0.75
CA LEU A 49 35.08 22.01 -0.56
C LEU A 49 34.87 21.01 -1.72
N THR A 50 35.36 19.77 -1.59
CA THR A 50 35.12 18.69 -2.57
C THR A 50 33.67 18.20 -2.52
N GLN A 51 33.02 18.28 -1.35
CA GLN A 51 31.60 17.95 -1.19
C GLN A 51 30.63 19.05 -1.69
N THR A 52 31.15 20.17 -2.23
CA THR A 52 30.31 21.31 -2.61
C THR A 52 29.66 21.13 -4.00
N VAL A 53 28.82 20.10 -4.16
CA VAL A 53 27.49 20.40 -4.71
C VAL A 53 26.82 21.18 -3.60
N SER A 54 26.41 22.42 -3.85
CA SER A 54 25.78 23.28 -2.83
C SER A 54 24.39 22.74 -2.53
N ILE A 55 24.33 21.60 -1.83
CA ILE A 55 23.11 20.98 -1.41
C ILE A 55 22.67 21.72 -0.15
N ASP A 56 21.48 22.33 -0.19
CA ASP A 56 20.92 23.01 0.96
C ASP A 56 20.61 21.99 2.07
N THR A 57 21.55 21.82 3.00
CA THR A 57 21.41 20.93 4.16
C THR A 57 20.46 21.48 5.23
N ASN A 58 19.86 22.66 5.05
CA ASN A 58 18.94 23.26 6.01
C ASN A 58 17.47 22.86 5.81
N ILE A 59 17.16 21.96 4.89
CA ILE A 59 15.80 21.47 4.67
C ILE A 59 15.28 20.66 5.87
N SER A 60 14.02 20.89 6.24
CA SER A 60 13.32 20.05 7.22
C SER A 60 13.05 18.66 6.64
N PHE A 61 12.91 17.65 7.50
CA PHE A 61 12.59 16.31 7.02
C PHE A 61 11.23 16.26 6.30
N ILE A 62 10.23 16.98 6.83
CA ILE A 62 8.90 17.01 6.24
C ILE A 62 8.91 17.66 4.84
N ASP A 63 9.65 18.74 4.66
CA ASP A 63 9.72 19.42 3.37
C ASP A 63 10.49 18.58 2.35
N TYR A 64 11.60 17.95 2.76
CA TYR A 64 12.31 17.01 1.89
C TYR A 64 11.41 15.84 1.46
N LEU A 65 10.66 15.25 2.41
CA LEU A 65 9.73 14.17 2.12
C LEU A 65 8.64 14.58 1.14
N LYS A 66 8.03 15.76 1.32
CA LYS A 66 7.02 16.33 0.41
C LYS A 66 7.63 16.57 -0.97
N ASN A 67 8.81 17.19 -1.05
CA ASN A 67 9.49 17.47 -2.32
C ASN A 67 9.83 16.19 -3.07
N TRP A 68 10.48 15.22 -2.40
CA TRP A 68 10.80 13.92 -2.98
C TRP A 68 9.55 13.20 -3.49
N ALA A 69 8.48 13.16 -2.71
CA ALA A 69 7.26 12.48 -3.11
C ALA A 69 6.59 13.16 -4.31
N ASN A 70 6.57 14.49 -4.38
CA ASN A 70 6.05 15.23 -5.54
C ASN A 70 6.90 14.97 -6.79
N THR A 71 8.23 15.02 -6.67
CA THR A 71 9.17 14.86 -7.79
C THR A 71 9.19 13.43 -8.34
N PHE A 72 9.32 12.43 -7.47
CA PHE A 72 9.62 11.06 -7.90
C PHE A 72 8.42 10.10 -7.87
N LYS A 73 7.35 10.44 -7.16
CA LYS A 73 6.22 9.51 -6.94
C LYS A 73 4.92 10.00 -7.57
N LYS A 74 4.51 11.24 -7.31
CA LYS A 74 3.15 11.74 -7.59
C LYS A 74 2.65 11.45 -9.00
N ARG A 75 3.47 11.68 -10.03
CA ARG A 75 3.08 11.48 -11.44
C ARG A 75 2.64 10.05 -11.76
N ASN A 76 3.23 9.05 -11.10
CA ASN A 76 3.04 7.64 -11.41
C ASN A 76 2.11 6.93 -10.40
N LEU A 77 1.53 7.67 -9.45
CA LEU A 77 0.69 7.10 -8.40
C LEU A 77 -0.79 7.34 -8.67
N ALA A 78 -1.59 6.29 -8.47
CA ALA A 78 -3.03 6.44 -8.36
C ALA A 78 -3.39 7.35 -7.19
N LYS A 79 -4.47 8.12 -7.31
CA LYS A 79 -4.90 9.14 -6.35
C LYS A 79 -5.09 8.61 -4.93
N GLY A 80 -5.72 7.44 -4.78
CA GLY A 80 -5.85 6.79 -3.47
C GLY A 80 -4.49 6.46 -2.82
N THR A 81 -3.47 6.15 -3.62
CA THR A 81 -2.10 5.96 -3.11
C THR A 81 -1.50 7.29 -2.68
N TRP A 82 -1.72 8.38 -3.43
CA TRP A 82 -1.27 9.72 -3.06
C TRP A 82 -1.89 10.21 -1.74
N ARG A 83 -3.20 10.00 -1.53
CA ARG A 83 -3.85 10.31 -0.23
C ARG A 83 -3.16 9.60 0.95
N ASN A 84 -2.67 8.37 0.76
CA ASN A 84 -1.89 7.67 1.79
C ASN A 84 -0.50 8.29 2.02
N TYR A 85 0.12 8.88 1.01
CA TYR A 85 1.34 9.69 1.17
C TYR A 85 1.05 10.95 1.97
N GLU A 86 -0.05 11.66 1.67
CA GLU A 86 -0.48 12.84 2.42
C GLU A 86 -0.74 12.54 3.89
N GLN A 87 -1.37 11.39 4.20
CA GLN A 87 -1.50 10.92 5.57
C GLN A 87 -0.13 10.67 6.23
N THR A 88 0.83 10.12 5.49
CA THR A 88 2.20 9.92 5.98
C THR A 88 2.87 11.26 6.28
N PHE A 89 2.67 12.28 5.43
CA PHE A 89 3.20 13.63 5.66
C PHE A 89 2.67 14.20 6.98
N ARG A 90 1.36 14.13 7.21
CA ARG A 90 0.74 14.61 8.47
C ARG A 90 1.31 13.92 9.70
N ILE A 91 1.52 12.59 9.63
CA ILE A 91 2.10 11.82 10.73
C ILE A 91 3.56 12.26 11.02
N VAL A 92 4.36 12.45 9.97
CA VAL A 92 5.75 12.91 10.11
C VAL A 92 5.81 14.33 10.64
N GLU A 93 4.97 15.22 10.11
CA GLU A 93 4.87 16.62 10.53
C GLU A 93 4.44 16.76 11.99
N GLN A 94 3.47 15.94 12.44
CA GLN A 94 3.02 15.93 13.83
C GLN A 94 4.14 15.53 14.81
N HIS A 95 5.04 14.62 14.41
CA HIS A 95 6.09 14.13 15.30
C HIS A 95 7.39 14.95 15.22
N PHE A 96 7.87 15.21 14.00
CA PHE A 96 9.16 15.87 13.77
C PHE A 96 9.03 17.38 13.55
N GLY A 97 7.83 17.91 13.27
CA GLY A 97 7.63 19.31 12.93
C GLY A 97 8.59 19.78 11.84
N GLN A 98 9.33 20.85 12.13
CA GLN A 98 10.34 21.43 11.26
C GLN A 98 11.79 20.98 11.57
N THR A 99 11.94 19.82 12.23
CA THR A 99 13.27 19.25 12.50
C THR A 99 14.04 19.05 11.19
N LYS A 100 15.29 19.53 11.16
CA LYS A 100 16.18 19.38 10.01
C LYS A 100 16.43 17.91 9.70
N LEU A 101 16.48 17.57 8.42
CA LEU A 101 16.75 16.20 7.96
C LEU A 101 18.07 15.64 8.54
N THR A 102 19.10 16.48 8.62
CA THR A 102 20.44 16.16 9.16
C THR A 102 20.46 15.92 10.66
N ALA A 103 19.42 16.35 11.40
CA ALA A 103 19.32 16.18 12.84
C ALA A 103 18.63 14.86 13.24
N ILE A 104 18.07 14.11 12.29
CA ILE A 104 17.39 12.85 12.57
C ILE A 104 18.44 11.74 12.70
N THR A 105 18.38 11.03 13.83
CA THR A 105 19.25 9.90 14.14
C THR A 105 18.46 8.60 14.08
N THR A 106 19.16 7.47 14.07
CA THR A 106 18.52 6.14 14.18
C THR A 106 17.66 6.02 15.43
N SER A 107 18.10 6.58 16.56
CA SER A 107 17.38 6.54 17.83
C SER A 107 16.12 7.41 17.81
N THR A 108 16.17 8.64 17.28
CA THR A 108 14.96 9.49 17.21
C THR A 108 13.96 8.92 16.20
N TYR A 109 14.43 8.33 15.11
CA TYR A 109 13.58 7.60 14.18
C TYR A 109 12.94 6.35 14.81
N GLN A 110 13.67 5.58 15.62
CA GLN A 110 13.11 4.44 16.34
C GLN A 110 12.05 4.89 17.37
N GLN A 111 12.26 5.99 18.08
CA GLN A 111 11.27 6.56 19.00
C GLN A 111 9.98 6.98 18.28
N PHE A 112 10.11 7.53 17.07
CA PHE A 112 8.97 7.80 16.20
C PHE A 112 8.18 6.51 15.89
N LEU A 113 8.86 5.44 15.47
CA LEU A 113 8.19 4.16 15.19
C LEU A 113 7.54 3.56 16.45
N ASN A 114 8.20 3.63 17.60
CA ASN A 114 7.64 3.18 18.88
C ASN A 114 6.37 3.97 19.25
N THR A 115 6.37 5.29 18.98
CA THR A 115 5.18 6.12 19.16
C THR A 115 4.05 5.69 18.23
N LEU A 116 4.35 5.37 16.97
CA LEU A 116 3.35 4.81 16.07
C LEU A 116 2.83 3.44 16.54
N GLY A 117 3.70 2.63 17.14
CA GLY A 117 3.38 1.32 17.74
C GLY A 117 2.23 1.34 18.74
N LYS A 118 2.08 2.45 19.47
CA LYS A 118 0.99 2.67 20.45
C LYS A 118 -0.37 2.89 19.78
N HIS A 119 -0.40 3.43 18.57
CA HIS A 119 -1.63 3.91 17.93
C HIS A 119 -2.02 3.12 16.67
N TYR A 120 -1.08 2.49 15.99
CA TYR A 120 -1.28 1.84 14.70
C TYR A 120 -0.94 0.36 14.76
N TYR A 121 -1.60 -0.42 13.90
CA TYR A 121 -1.25 -1.83 13.70
C TYR A 121 0.09 -1.94 12.97
N HIS A 122 0.82 -3.03 13.22
CA HIS A 122 2.12 -3.33 12.62
C HIS A 122 2.14 -3.14 11.09
N GLY A 123 1.09 -3.59 10.39
CA GLY A 123 0.96 -3.46 8.94
C GLY A 123 0.96 -2.00 8.45
N THR A 124 0.30 -1.10 9.18
CA THR A 124 0.26 0.33 8.87
C THR A 124 1.63 0.97 9.07
N ILE A 125 2.30 0.66 10.19
CA ILE A 125 3.64 1.18 10.50
C ILE A 125 4.65 0.72 9.46
N ARG A 126 4.58 -0.55 9.05
CA ARG A 126 5.42 -1.12 7.98
C ARG A 126 5.30 -0.35 6.67
N VAL A 127 4.08 0.01 6.28
CA VAL A 127 3.83 0.79 5.05
C VAL A 127 4.38 2.21 5.17
N ILE A 128 4.19 2.87 6.33
CA ILE A 128 4.76 4.20 6.59
C ILE A 128 6.29 4.13 6.54
N HIS A 129 6.90 3.23 7.31
CA HIS A 129 8.34 3.00 7.34
C HIS A 129 8.90 2.76 5.94
N HIS A 130 8.26 1.91 5.13
CA HIS A 130 8.71 1.64 3.77
C HIS A 130 8.78 2.90 2.90
N ARG A 131 7.77 3.79 2.97
CA ARG A 131 7.78 5.08 2.24
C ARG A 131 8.91 5.98 2.72
N LEU A 132 9.08 6.11 4.03
CA LEU A 132 10.12 6.95 4.62
C LEU A 132 11.52 6.43 4.28
N ARG A 133 11.75 5.12 4.42
CA ARG A 133 13.00 4.47 4.01
C ARG A 133 13.30 4.69 2.53
N SER A 134 12.28 4.61 1.66
CA SER A 134 12.45 4.93 0.26
C SER A 134 12.86 6.39 0.04
N CYS A 135 12.32 7.35 0.80
CA CYS A 135 12.71 8.76 0.74
C CYS A 135 14.16 8.97 1.20
N VAL A 136 14.52 8.37 2.35
CA VAL A 136 15.83 8.55 2.99
C VAL A 136 16.96 7.94 2.14
N LYS A 137 16.68 6.90 1.35
CA LYS A 137 17.64 6.39 0.35
C LYS A 137 18.03 7.44 -0.69
N TYR A 138 17.10 8.30 -1.12
CA TYR A 138 17.43 9.40 -2.04
C TYR A 138 18.21 10.49 -1.31
N ALA A 139 17.86 10.82 -0.06
CA ALA A 139 18.64 11.77 0.72
C ALA A 139 20.11 11.33 0.88
N LEU A 140 20.34 10.03 1.10
CA LEU A 140 21.69 9.48 1.16
C LEU A 140 22.40 9.57 -0.19
N ALA A 141 21.71 9.23 -1.29
CA ALA A 141 22.28 9.30 -2.64
C ALA A 141 22.63 10.74 -3.05
N ASP A 142 21.78 11.69 -2.66
CA ASP A 142 21.99 13.13 -2.82
C ASP A 142 23.03 13.69 -1.84
N GLN A 143 23.62 12.86 -0.98
CA GLN A 143 24.61 13.25 0.05
C GLN A 143 24.12 14.30 1.06
N LEU A 144 22.79 14.43 1.22
CA LEU A 144 22.17 15.30 2.24
C LEU A 144 22.41 14.82 3.66
N ILE A 145 22.55 13.51 3.82
CA ILE A 145 22.81 12.84 5.09
C ILE A 145 23.99 11.86 4.93
N PRO A 146 24.83 11.70 5.97
CA PRO A 146 25.99 10.82 5.87
C PRO A 146 25.67 9.33 6.04
N TYR A 147 24.49 9.00 6.57
CA TYR A 147 24.04 7.63 6.77
C TYR A 147 22.51 7.55 6.70
N ASN A 148 21.99 6.36 6.43
CA ASN A 148 20.55 6.12 6.38
C ASN A 148 20.02 5.77 7.78
N PHE A 149 19.38 6.73 8.44
CA PHE A 149 18.81 6.56 9.79
C PHE A 149 17.64 5.56 9.88
N THR A 150 17.21 4.96 8.77
CA THR A 150 16.09 4.00 8.72
C THR A 150 16.52 2.53 8.62
N ASP A 151 17.80 2.22 8.37
CA ASP A 151 18.20 0.85 7.98
C ASP A 151 18.11 -0.19 9.09
N LEU A 152 18.32 0.20 10.35
CA LEU A 152 18.25 -0.67 11.54
C LEU A 152 16.93 -0.52 12.31
N ALA A 153 15.94 0.12 11.70
CA ALA A 153 14.68 0.39 12.37
C ALA A 153 13.88 -0.91 12.60
N ILE A 154 13.42 -1.10 13.83
CA ILE A 154 12.59 -2.24 14.22
C ILE A 154 11.14 -1.77 14.27
N ILE A 155 10.26 -2.47 13.55
CA ILE A 155 8.82 -2.17 13.57
C ILE A 155 8.18 -3.01 14.67
N THR A 156 7.58 -2.34 15.65
CA THR A 156 6.79 -2.96 16.72
C THR A 156 5.44 -2.28 16.82
N ALA A 157 4.44 -3.01 17.32
CA ALA A 157 3.11 -2.46 17.58
C ALA A 157 2.51 -3.12 18.82
N ASP A 158 1.98 -2.29 19.73
CA ASP A 158 1.31 -2.75 20.95
C ASP A 158 -0.08 -3.32 20.60
N LYS A 159 -0.68 -2.80 19.53
CA LYS A 159 -1.91 -3.32 18.96
C LYS A 159 -1.65 -4.70 18.37
N LYS A 160 -2.28 -5.71 18.99
CA LYS A 160 -2.34 -7.07 18.46
C LYS A 160 -2.87 -7.05 17.02
N ALA A 161 -2.39 -7.97 16.20
CA ALA A 161 -2.94 -8.16 14.87
C ALA A 161 -4.46 -8.36 14.96
N LYS A 162 -5.19 -7.87 13.96
CA LYS A 162 -6.63 -8.12 13.90
C LYS A 162 -6.88 -9.63 13.95
N PRO A 163 -7.81 -10.08 14.80
CA PRO A 163 -8.23 -11.47 14.87
C PRO A 163 -8.57 -12.04 13.47
N LEU A 164 -8.29 -13.33 13.27
CA LEU A 164 -8.47 -14.00 11.96
C LEU A 164 -9.95 -14.11 11.58
N ASP A 165 -10.82 -14.29 12.56
CA ASP A 165 -12.27 -14.29 12.45
C ASP A 165 -12.81 -12.97 11.87
N GLU A 166 -12.19 -11.81 12.09
CA GLU A 166 -12.62 -10.55 11.42
C GLU A 166 -12.40 -10.58 9.88
N LYS A 167 -11.58 -11.50 9.37
CA LYS A 167 -11.17 -11.52 7.95
C LYS A 167 -12.15 -12.26 7.05
N PHE A 168 -12.89 -13.23 7.56
CA PHE A 168 -13.85 -14.03 6.79
C PHE A 168 -15.04 -14.44 7.66
N LEU A 169 -16.11 -14.92 7.03
CA LEU A 169 -17.27 -15.47 7.72
C LEU A 169 -17.14 -16.99 7.83
N GLU A 170 -17.59 -17.53 8.96
CA GLU A 170 -17.75 -18.98 9.10
C GLU A 170 -18.84 -19.50 8.16
N LEU A 171 -18.85 -20.81 7.90
CA LEU A 171 -19.74 -21.40 6.90
C LEU A 171 -21.22 -21.11 7.18
N ASP A 172 -21.66 -21.25 8.43
CA ASP A 172 -23.03 -21.00 8.85
C ASP A 172 -23.39 -19.50 8.76
N GLU A 173 -22.46 -18.61 9.12
CA GLU A 173 -22.63 -17.16 8.99
C GLU A 173 -22.77 -16.76 7.51
N TYR A 174 -21.94 -17.35 6.65
CA TYR A 174 -21.94 -17.09 5.23
C TYR A 174 -23.23 -17.57 4.56
N GLN A 175 -23.69 -18.78 4.89
CA GLN A 175 -24.96 -19.32 4.39
C GLN A 175 -26.15 -18.46 4.85
N ARG A 176 -26.20 -18.08 6.13
CA ARG A 176 -27.24 -17.16 6.66
C ARG A 176 -27.21 -15.81 5.96
N LEU A 177 -26.02 -15.24 5.71
CA LEU A 177 -25.89 -14.01 4.96
C LEU A 177 -26.45 -14.16 3.53
N LEU A 178 -26.05 -15.20 2.79
CA LEU A 178 -26.52 -15.42 1.42
C LEU A 178 -28.04 -15.58 1.37
N GLN A 179 -28.61 -16.36 2.28
CA GLN A 179 -30.06 -16.54 2.38
C GLN A 179 -30.76 -15.19 2.66
N HIS A 180 -30.30 -14.45 3.67
CA HIS A 180 -30.86 -13.14 4.00
C HIS A 180 -30.81 -12.18 2.81
N LEU A 181 -29.69 -12.14 2.07
CA LEU A 181 -29.53 -11.27 0.91
C LEU A 181 -30.46 -11.66 -0.24
N LYS A 182 -30.70 -12.96 -0.46
CA LYS A 182 -31.64 -13.46 -1.48
C LYS A 182 -33.09 -13.09 -1.15
N GLU A 183 -33.48 -13.20 0.12
CA GLU A 183 -34.85 -12.97 0.57
C GLU A 183 -35.20 -11.47 0.72
N ASN A 184 -34.20 -10.61 0.91
CA ASN A 184 -34.40 -9.19 1.27
C ASN A 184 -33.90 -8.21 0.20
N ILE A 185 -34.13 -8.52 -1.08
CA ILE A 185 -33.70 -7.68 -2.20
C ILE A 185 -34.60 -6.44 -2.32
N THR A 186 -34.26 -5.43 -1.54
CA THR A 186 -34.99 -4.16 -1.45
C THR A 186 -34.38 -3.05 -2.31
N SER A 187 -33.12 -3.17 -2.73
CA SER A 187 -32.44 -2.18 -3.57
C SER A 187 -31.28 -2.79 -4.35
N HIS A 188 -30.78 -2.06 -5.36
CA HIS A 188 -29.60 -2.44 -6.14
C HIS A 188 -28.35 -2.70 -5.26
N ARG A 189 -28.27 -2.11 -4.06
CA ARG A 189 -27.17 -2.30 -3.12
C ARG A 189 -27.15 -3.70 -2.50
N TYR A 190 -28.32 -4.30 -2.25
CA TYR A 190 -28.42 -5.69 -1.81
C TYR A 190 -27.96 -6.65 -2.90
N ILE A 191 -28.32 -6.37 -4.16
CA ILE A 191 -27.89 -7.16 -5.33
C ILE A 191 -26.38 -7.07 -5.51
N GLN A 192 -25.81 -5.86 -5.39
CA GLN A 192 -24.36 -5.67 -5.41
C GLN A 192 -23.66 -6.45 -4.28
N LEU A 193 -24.20 -6.40 -3.07
CA LEU A 193 -23.63 -7.10 -1.91
C LEU A 193 -23.69 -8.62 -2.10
N TYR A 194 -24.83 -9.14 -2.56
CA TYR A 194 -25.00 -10.55 -2.92
C TYR A 194 -24.01 -10.96 -3.99
N LEU A 195 -23.89 -10.19 -5.07
CA LEU A 195 -22.95 -10.47 -6.15
C LEU A 195 -21.51 -10.53 -5.63
N ILE A 196 -21.09 -9.55 -4.82
CA ILE A 196 -19.76 -9.57 -4.18
C ILE A 196 -19.56 -10.83 -3.34
N ALA A 197 -20.58 -11.26 -2.59
CA ALA A 197 -20.51 -12.45 -1.76
C ALA A 197 -20.27 -13.72 -2.59
N VAL A 198 -20.98 -13.89 -3.71
CA VAL A 198 -20.93 -15.12 -4.54
C VAL A 198 -19.87 -15.11 -5.64
N THR A 199 -19.13 -14.01 -5.81
CA THR A 199 -18.08 -13.87 -6.86
C THR A 199 -16.72 -13.44 -6.31
N GLY A 200 -16.66 -12.96 -5.07
CA GLY A 200 -15.42 -12.41 -4.49
C GLY A 200 -14.92 -11.12 -5.16
N LEU A 201 -15.80 -10.38 -5.85
CA LEU A 201 -15.45 -9.11 -6.47
C LEU A 201 -14.98 -8.07 -5.46
N ARG A 202 -14.00 -7.24 -5.87
CA ARG A 202 -13.70 -6.01 -5.13
C ARG A 202 -14.84 -5.01 -5.37
N VAL A 203 -15.10 -4.13 -4.40
CA VAL A 203 -16.14 -3.08 -4.53
C VAL A 203 -15.92 -2.22 -5.77
N SER A 204 -14.67 -1.83 -6.06
CA SER A 204 -14.36 -1.06 -7.27
C SER A 204 -14.55 -1.86 -8.56
N GLU A 205 -14.40 -3.18 -8.53
CA GLU A 205 -14.68 -4.05 -9.69
C GLU A 205 -16.19 -4.16 -9.91
N SER A 206 -16.98 -4.40 -8.85
CA SER A 206 -18.44 -4.48 -9.00
C SER A 206 -19.04 -3.16 -9.49
N LEU A 207 -18.55 -2.01 -9.02
CA LEU A 207 -18.97 -0.70 -9.52
C LEU A 207 -18.55 -0.42 -10.97
N GLY A 208 -17.52 -1.10 -11.46
CA GLY A 208 -17.02 -0.97 -12.83
C GLY A 208 -17.75 -1.85 -13.84
N LEU A 209 -18.66 -2.72 -13.41
CA LEU A 209 -19.41 -3.60 -14.30
C LEU A 209 -20.39 -2.82 -15.17
N THR A 210 -20.42 -3.15 -16.47
CA THR A 210 -21.47 -2.76 -17.42
C THR A 210 -22.26 -4.00 -17.85
N TRP A 211 -23.45 -3.84 -18.43
CA TRP A 211 -24.21 -5.01 -18.90
C TRP A 211 -23.49 -5.79 -19.99
N ALA A 212 -22.66 -5.12 -20.80
CA ALA A 212 -21.78 -5.76 -21.77
C ALA A 212 -20.71 -6.70 -21.15
N ASP A 213 -20.44 -6.61 -19.84
CA ASP A 213 -19.50 -7.49 -19.16
C ASP A 213 -20.15 -8.78 -18.61
N ILE A 214 -21.47 -8.88 -18.68
CA ILE A 214 -22.25 -9.95 -18.05
C ILE A 214 -22.94 -10.79 -19.13
N ASP A 215 -22.41 -11.98 -19.35
CA ASP A 215 -23.02 -13.00 -20.18
C ASP A 215 -23.93 -13.87 -19.31
N LEU A 216 -25.23 -13.54 -19.30
CA LEU A 216 -26.25 -14.26 -18.53
C LEU A 216 -26.64 -15.60 -19.17
N GLU A 217 -26.26 -15.87 -20.42
CA GLU A 217 -26.56 -17.14 -21.09
C GLU A 217 -25.51 -18.19 -20.72
N ASN A 218 -24.23 -17.80 -20.74
CA ASN A 218 -23.13 -18.67 -20.36
C ASN A 218 -22.79 -18.60 -18.87
N GLY A 219 -23.42 -17.71 -18.10
CA GLY A 219 -23.18 -17.54 -16.67
C GLY A 219 -21.77 -17.01 -16.36
N ILE A 220 -21.30 -16.02 -17.11
CA ILE A 220 -19.94 -15.47 -17.00
C ILE A 220 -19.97 -13.96 -16.78
N ILE A 221 -19.17 -13.49 -15.80
CA ILE A 221 -18.86 -12.07 -15.61
C ILE A 221 -17.40 -11.82 -15.99
N THR A 222 -17.18 -10.88 -16.91
CA THR A 222 -15.85 -10.46 -17.33
C THR A 222 -15.39 -9.23 -16.56
N ILE A 223 -14.28 -9.36 -15.82
CA ILE A 223 -13.67 -8.24 -15.11
C ILE A 223 -12.53 -7.69 -15.95
N ASN A 224 -12.74 -6.53 -16.56
CA ASN A 224 -11.74 -5.84 -17.39
C ASN A 224 -11.42 -4.41 -16.90
N LYS A 225 -12.27 -3.84 -16.05
CA LYS A 225 -12.16 -2.47 -15.55
C LYS A 225 -12.65 -2.36 -14.11
N THR A 226 -12.40 -1.19 -13.52
CA THR A 226 -12.88 -0.80 -12.19
C THR A 226 -13.46 0.60 -12.24
N TRP A 227 -14.23 1.00 -11.23
CA TRP A 227 -14.69 2.37 -11.06
C TRP A 227 -13.81 3.14 -10.06
N ASP A 228 -13.47 4.39 -10.35
CA ASP A 228 -12.76 5.24 -9.39
C ASP A 228 -13.69 5.64 -8.23
N ILE A 229 -13.53 4.98 -7.10
CA ILE A 229 -14.31 5.24 -5.88
C ILE A 229 -13.87 6.50 -5.12
N TYR A 230 -12.73 7.11 -5.49
CA TYR A 230 -12.17 8.25 -4.75
C TYR A 230 -12.63 9.61 -5.28
N ASP A 231 -12.64 9.76 -6.61
CA ASP A 231 -13.01 11.00 -7.29
C ASP A 231 -14.24 10.82 -8.19
N GLN A 232 -14.77 9.60 -8.32
CA GLN A 232 -15.86 9.27 -9.22
C GLN A 232 -15.60 9.70 -10.68
N SER A 233 -14.33 9.75 -11.07
CA SER A 233 -13.89 10.28 -12.37
C SER A 233 -14.08 9.31 -13.54
N GLY A 234 -14.74 8.17 -13.34
CA GLY A 234 -15.03 7.21 -14.39
C GLY A 234 -14.40 5.84 -14.21
N PHE A 235 -14.33 5.12 -15.34
CA PHE A 235 -13.67 3.83 -15.45
C PHE A 235 -12.15 3.96 -15.34
N MET A 236 -11.55 2.99 -14.68
CA MET A 236 -10.11 2.85 -14.51
C MET A 236 -9.70 1.44 -14.95
N PRO A 237 -8.50 1.27 -15.55
CA PRO A 237 -7.98 -0.06 -15.85
C PRO A 237 -7.82 -0.84 -14.55
N THR A 238 -7.87 -2.17 -14.64
CA THR A 238 -7.49 -3.01 -13.51
C THR A 238 -6.02 -2.78 -13.15
N LYS A 239 -5.67 -2.93 -11.86
CA LYS A 239 -4.35 -2.55 -11.33
C LYS A 239 -3.17 -3.22 -12.04
N ASN A 240 -3.38 -4.43 -12.59
CA ASN A 240 -2.41 -5.14 -13.41
C ASN A 240 -3.16 -5.91 -14.51
N PRO A 241 -2.55 -6.19 -15.68
CA PRO A 241 -3.18 -6.98 -16.75
C PRO A 241 -3.71 -8.34 -16.28
N GLN A 242 -3.01 -8.99 -15.35
CA GLN A 242 -3.41 -10.27 -14.74
C GLN A 242 -4.69 -10.18 -13.87
N SER A 243 -5.17 -8.98 -13.56
CA SER A 243 -6.44 -8.79 -12.86
C SER A 243 -7.64 -8.93 -13.79
N MET A 244 -7.42 -8.91 -15.11
CA MET A 244 -8.45 -9.22 -16.10
C MET A 244 -8.77 -10.70 -16.07
N ARG A 245 -10.05 -11.04 -15.88
CA ARG A 245 -10.47 -12.43 -15.63
C ARG A 245 -11.95 -12.63 -15.89
N MET A 246 -12.34 -13.89 -16.04
CA MET A 246 -13.73 -14.31 -16.07
C MET A 246 -14.10 -14.98 -14.75
N ILE A 247 -15.32 -14.75 -14.28
CA ILE A 247 -15.86 -15.33 -13.05
C ILE A 247 -17.16 -16.05 -13.40
N PRO A 248 -17.28 -17.35 -13.12
CA PRO A 248 -18.54 -18.07 -13.31
C PRO A 248 -19.56 -17.64 -12.25
N ILE A 249 -20.83 -17.59 -12.64
CA ILE A 249 -21.98 -17.40 -11.78
C ILE A 249 -22.98 -18.54 -11.99
N ASP A 250 -23.74 -18.89 -10.95
CA ASP A 250 -24.77 -19.92 -11.03
C ASP A 250 -26.08 -19.39 -11.62
N GLU A 251 -26.96 -20.30 -12.03
CA GLU A 251 -28.25 -19.94 -12.64
C GLU A 251 -29.11 -19.06 -11.73
N THR A 252 -29.03 -19.27 -10.40
CA THR A 252 -29.75 -18.41 -9.44
C THR A 252 -29.27 -16.97 -9.52
N THR A 253 -27.96 -16.73 -9.64
CA THR A 253 -27.38 -15.40 -9.79
C THR A 253 -27.70 -14.82 -11.17
N SER A 254 -27.65 -15.62 -12.24
CA SER A 254 -28.06 -15.20 -13.59
C SER A 254 -29.51 -14.73 -13.64
N GLN A 255 -30.44 -15.51 -13.07
CA GLN A 255 -31.85 -15.13 -12.99
C GLN A 255 -32.05 -13.87 -12.16
N LEU A 256 -31.36 -13.76 -11.02
CA LEU A 256 -31.44 -12.55 -10.18
C LEU A 256 -31.00 -11.29 -10.94
N LEU A 257 -29.91 -11.36 -11.69
CA LEU A 257 -29.41 -10.25 -12.49
C LEU A 257 -30.34 -9.92 -13.66
N ARG A 258 -30.96 -10.94 -14.28
CA ARG A 258 -31.99 -10.77 -15.31
C ARG A 258 -33.21 -10.02 -14.77
N ASP A 259 -33.72 -10.45 -13.62
CA ASP A 259 -34.84 -9.79 -12.95
C ASP A 259 -34.49 -8.36 -12.52
N TYR A 260 -33.26 -8.14 -12.07
CA TYR A 260 -32.75 -6.80 -11.75
C TYR A 260 -32.76 -5.90 -12.99
N LYS A 261 -32.19 -6.37 -14.11
CA LYS A 261 -32.11 -5.64 -15.37
C LYS A 261 -33.49 -5.21 -15.87
N ASN A 262 -34.47 -6.12 -15.79
CA ASN A 262 -35.79 -5.90 -16.37
C ASN A 262 -36.71 -5.05 -15.49
N ASN A 263 -36.58 -5.15 -14.15
CA ASN A 263 -37.60 -4.61 -13.24
C ASN A 263 -37.13 -3.45 -12.36
N ARG A 264 -35.81 -3.30 -12.13
CA ARG A 264 -35.27 -2.38 -11.10
C ARG A 264 -34.10 -1.54 -11.56
N TRP A 265 -33.36 -2.00 -12.57
CA TRP A 265 -32.24 -1.24 -13.12
C TRP A 265 -32.75 -0.04 -13.91
N GLN A 266 -32.06 1.09 -13.76
CA GLN A 266 -32.35 2.31 -14.49
C GLN A 266 -31.22 2.56 -15.48
N THR A 267 -31.60 2.82 -16.74
CA THR A 267 -30.65 3.15 -17.79
C THR A 267 -29.82 4.35 -17.39
N ASN A 268 -28.53 4.29 -17.71
CA ASN A 268 -27.57 5.35 -17.46
C ASN A 268 -26.56 5.42 -18.61
N ASP A 269 -25.96 6.59 -18.81
CA ASP A 269 -25.11 6.90 -19.96
C ASP A 269 -23.87 5.99 -20.10
N LEU A 270 -23.48 5.32 -19.01
CA LEU A 270 -22.30 4.48 -18.94
C LEU A 270 -22.63 2.97 -18.93
N ASP A 271 -23.91 2.63 -19.09
CA ASP A 271 -24.44 1.25 -19.03
C ASP A 271 -23.99 0.47 -17.78
N ARG A 272 -23.71 1.19 -16.68
CA ARG A 272 -23.21 0.58 -15.44
C ARG A 272 -24.31 -0.20 -14.74
N VAL A 273 -23.95 -1.37 -14.25
CA VAL A 273 -24.85 -2.25 -13.49
C VAL A 273 -25.17 -1.64 -12.12
N PHE A 274 -24.18 -1.04 -11.47
CA PHE A 274 -24.33 -0.37 -10.16
C PHE A 274 -23.73 1.03 -10.20
N LEU A 275 -24.52 2.05 -9.83
CA LEU A 275 -24.14 3.46 -10.00
C LEU A 275 -23.39 4.07 -8.80
N GLU A 276 -23.83 3.78 -7.58
CA GLU A 276 -23.35 4.48 -6.38
C GLU A 276 -22.20 3.76 -5.67
N PRO A 277 -21.04 4.42 -5.42
CA PRO A 277 -20.04 3.91 -4.50
C PRO A 277 -20.60 3.87 -3.08
N ASN A 278 -20.90 2.69 -2.55
CA ASN A 278 -21.52 2.58 -1.24
C ASN A 278 -20.84 1.61 -0.27
N GLN A 279 -19.51 1.67 -0.21
CA GLN A 279 -18.72 0.84 0.71
C GLN A 279 -19.14 1.05 2.18
N VAL A 280 -19.52 2.26 2.57
CA VAL A 280 -19.96 2.57 3.95
C VAL A 280 -21.25 1.83 4.29
N TRP A 281 -22.26 1.87 3.43
CA TRP A 281 -23.50 1.13 3.65
C TRP A 281 -23.27 -0.38 3.56
N LEU A 282 -22.48 -0.86 2.60
CA LEU A 282 -22.16 -2.29 2.47
C LEU A 282 -21.54 -2.83 3.76
N ASN A 283 -20.57 -2.10 4.33
CA ASN A 283 -19.96 -2.42 5.62
C ASN A 283 -20.95 -2.35 6.79
N ARG A 284 -21.89 -1.40 6.78
CA ARG A 284 -22.92 -1.27 7.82
C ARG A 284 -23.89 -2.44 7.78
N VAL A 285 -24.35 -2.82 6.59
CA VAL A 285 -25.34 -3.89 6.38
C VAL A 285 -24.75 -5.26 6.70
N ILE A 286 -23.55 -5.57 6.20
CA ILE A 286 -22.90 -6.85 6.53
C ILE A 286 -22.67 -6.98 8.05
N LYS A 287 -22.21 -5.91 8.72
CA LYS A 287 -22.03 -5.90 10.18
C LYS A 287 -23.36 -6.13 10.91
N LYS A 288 -24.46 -5.54 10.43
CA LYS A 288 -25.79 -5.73 11.02
C LYS A 288 -26.30 -7.17 10.86
N ILE A 289 -26.13 -7.76 9.67
CA ILE A 289 -26.64 -9.12 9.39
C ILE A 289 -25.83 -10.18 10.12
N VAL A 290 -24.51 -10.06 10.12
CA VAL A 290 -23.60 -11.06 10.72
C VAL A 290 -23.50 -10.88 12.24
N GLY A 291 -23.71 -9.66 12.76
CA GLY A 291 -23.69 -9.38 14.20
C GLY A 291 -22.30 -9.16 14.79
N ARG A 292 -21.25 -9.10 13.96
CA ARG A 292 -19.86 -8.82 14.39
C ARG A 292 -19.09 -7.99 13.36
N ASN A 293 -17.87 -7.62 13.70
CA ASN A 293 -17.06 -6.67 12.94
C ASN A 293 -16.46 -7.29 11.67
N VAL A 294 -17.29 -7.42 10.63
CA VAL A 294 -16.89 -7.81 9.27
C VAL A 294 -17.08 -6.67 8.28
N HIS A 295 -16.33 -6.70 7.19
CA HIS A 295 -16.39 -5.71 6.14
C HIS A 295 -16.69 -6.37 4.79
N VAL A 296 -17.15 -5.59 3.82
CA VAL A 296 -17.43 -6.09 2.47
C VAL A 296 -16.21 -6.77 1.83
N HIS A 297 -15.00 -6.34 2.16
CA HIS A 297 -13.78 -7.00 1.68
C HIS A 297 -13.57 -8.40 2.30
N SER A 298 -14.10 -8.65 3.50
CA SER A 298 -14.09 -9.96 4.14
C SER A 298 -14.86 -10.99 3.32
N LEU A 299 -15.85 -10.57 2.52
CA LEU A 299 -16.61 -11.49 1.65
C LEU A 299 -15.75 -12.12 0.56
N ARG A 300 -14.79 -11.39 0.02
CA ARG A 300 -13.83 -11.97 -0.92
C ARG A 300 -12.99 -13.05 -0.26
N HIS A 301 -12.58 -12.83 0.99
CA HIS A 301 -11.85 -13.84 1.73
C HIS A 301 -12.74 -15.04 2.05
N THR A 302 -13.99 -14.80 2.43
CA THR A 302 -15.02 -15.81 2.70
C THR A 302 -15.31 -16.67 1.47
N TYR A 303 -15.55 -16.05 0.32
CA TYR A 303 -15.77 -16.74 -0.95
C TYR A 303 -14.59 -17.66 -1.28
N THR A 304 -13.36 -17.16 -1.08
CA THR A 304 -12.14 -17.96 -1.29
C THR A 304 -12.09 -19.16 -0.33
N SER A 305 -12.30 -18.94 0.97
CA SER A 305 -12.36 -20.02 1.97
C SER A 305 -13.43 -21.05 1.64
N TYR A 306 -14.60 -20.59 1.19
CA TYR A 306 -15.72 -21.44 0.79
C TYR A 306 -15.36 -22.30 -0.42
N LEU A 307 -14.78 -21.74 -1.49
CA LEU A 307 -14.34 -22.53 -2.64
C LEU A 307 -13.29 -23.59 -2.25
N ILE A 308 -12.36 -23.24 -1.35
CA ILE A 308 -11.38 -24.19 -0.81
C ILE A 308 -12.10 -25.32 -0.08
N SER A 309 -13.06 -25.03 0.80
CA SER A 309 -13.79 -26.06 1.54
C SER A 309 -14.60 -26.97 0.61
N GLN A 310 -15.12 -26.43 -0.50
CA GLN A 310 -15.85 -27.18 -1.53
C GLN A 310 -14.97 -28.03 -2.46
N GLY A 311 -13.65 -28.01 -2.33
CA GLY A 311 -12.80 -28.85 -3.20
C GLY A 311 -12.21 -28.16 -4.42
N VAL A 312 -12.49 -26.87 -4.65
CA VAL A 312 -12.00 -26.19 -5.85
C VAL A 312 -10.48 -26.01 -5.75
N GLU A 313 -9.80 -26.29 -6.86
CA GLU A 313 -8.35 -26.21 -6.94
C GLU A 313 -7.83 -24.80 -6.68
N LEU A 314 -6.78 -24.67 -5.86
CA LEU A 314 -6.22 -23.38 -5.44
C LEU A 314 -5.77 -22.49 -6.62
N ILE A 315 -5.23 -23.09 -7.69
CA ILE A 315 -4.83 -22.36 -8.90
C ILE A 315 -6.04 -21.75 -9.58
N THR A 316 -7.12 -22.52 -9.72
CA THR A 316 -8.40 -22.07 -10.29
C THR A 316 -8.99 -20.94 -9.46
N ILE A 317 -9.04 -21.10 -8.13
CA ILE A 317 -9.48 -20.05 -7.20
C ILE A 317 -8.65 -18.77 -7.37
N SER A 318 -7.32 -18.89 -7.42
CA SER A 318 -6.40 -17.75 -7.57
C SER A 318 -6.65 -16.97 -8.87
N LYS A 319 -6.96 -17.67 -9.96
CA LYS A 319 -7.34 -17.07 -11.26
C LYS A 319 -8.69 -16.35 -11.17
N VAL A 320 -9.71 -16.98 -10.57
CA VAL A 320 -11.06 -16.41 -10.42
C VAL A 320 -11.08 -15.18 -9.53
N ILE A 321 -10.31 -15.16 -8.44
CA ILE A 321 -10.23 -13.98 -7.58
C ILE A 321 -9.29 -12.93 -8.20
N GLY A 322 -8.29 -13.31 -8.99
CA GLY A 322 -7.32 -12.38 -9.60
C GLY A 322 -6.24 -11.94 -8.62
N HIS A 323 -5.58 -12.91 -7.97
CA HIS A 323 -4.35 -12.68 -7.23
C HIS A 323 -3.15 -12.68 -8.18
N LYS A 324 -2.29 -11.66 -8.04
CA LYS A 324 -1.04 -11.54 -8.83
C LYS A 324 -0.05 -12.67 -8.52
N ASP A 325 -0.07 -13.14 -7.28
CA ASP A 325 0.87 -14.12 -6.75
C ASP A 325 0.09 -15.17 -5.97
N LEU A 326 0.26 -16.44 -6.36
CA LEU A 326 -0.36 -17.59 -5.72
C LEU A 326 0.08 -17.70 -4.25
N THR A 327 1.28 -17.23 -3.92
CA THR A 327 1.81 -17.20 -2.55
C THR A 327 0.91 -16.44 -1.61
N VAL A 328 0.22 -15.39 -2.08
CA VAL A 328 -0.75 -14.65 -1.26
C VAL A 328 -1.93 -15.54 -0.88
N THR A 329 -2.45 -16.32 -1.84
CA THR A 329 -3.53 -17.27 -1.60
C THR A 329 -3.06 -18.37 -0.65
N LEU A 330 -1.89 -18.97 -0.90
CA LEU A 330 -1.34 -20.04 -0.08
C LEU A 330 -1.09 -19.58 1.37
N GLN A 331 -0.42 -18.44 1.58
CA GLN A 331 -0.14 -17.90 2.91
C GLN A 331 -1.41 -17.53 3.68
N THR A 332 -2.46 -17.09 2.98
CA THR A 332 -3.70 -16.66 3.63
C THR A 332 -4.55 -17.86 4.06
N TYR A 333 -4.54 -18.96 3.29
CA TYR A 333 -5.45 -20.09 3.48
C TYR A 333 -4.77 -21.42 3.81
N ALA A 334 -3.46 -21.40 4.13
CA ALA A 334 -2.70 -22.60 4.47
C ALA A 334 -3.38 -23.46 5.55
N HIS A 335 -3.94 -22.83 6.59
CA HIS A 335 -4.68 -23.50 7.66
C HIS A 335 -5.87 -24.34 7.16
N LEU A 336 -6.65 -23.83 6.18
CA LEU A 336 -7.77 -24.58 5.60
C LEU A 336 -7.33 -25.78 4.75
N LEU A 337 -6.10 -25.73 4.23
CA LEU A 337 -5.52 -26.85 3.49
C LEU A 337 -5.02 -27.94 4.47
N GLU A 338 -4.56 -27.55 5.66
CA GLU A 338 -4.21 -28.51 6.72
C GLU A 338 -5.44 -29.29 7.18
N ASP A 339 -6.61 -28.65 7.28
CA ASP A 339 -7.86 -29.32 7.65
C ASP A 339 -8.30 -30.39 6.62
N LYS A 340 -7.86 -30.26 5.36
CA LYS A 340 -8.12 -31.24 4.29
C LYS A 340 -7.18 -32.43 4.28
N LYS A 341 -6.08 -32.37 5.03
CA LYS A 341 -4.98 -33.34 4.96
C LYS A 341 -5.45 -34.79 5.18
N GLU A 342 -6.34 -35.01 6.15
CA GLU A 342 -6.85 -36.35 6.43
C GLU A 342 -7.72 -36.92 5.29
N LYS A 343 -8.52 -36.07 4.64
CA LYS A 343 -9.32 -36.46 3.48
C LYS A 343 -8.43 -36.79 2.28
N ASP A 344 -7.40 -35.98 2.05
CA ASP A 344 -6.43 -36.20 0.99
C ASP A 344 -5.63 -37.48 1.25
N PHE A 345 -5.25 -37.75 2.50
CA PHE A 345 -4.57 -38.99 2.91
C PHE A 345 -5.44 -40.23 2.66
N HIS A 346 -6.73 -40.15 2.99
CA HIS A 346 -7.67 -41.23 2.69
C HIS A 346 -7.77 -41.48 1.18
N THR A 347 -7.89 -40.42 0.39
CA THR A 347 -7.96 -40.50 -1.07
C THR A 347 -6.69 -41.14 -1.65
N ILE A 348 -5.50 -40.72 -1.19
CA ILE A 348 -4.21 -41.28 -1.63
C ILE A 348 -4.12 -42.79 -1.34
N ARG A 349 -4.59 -43.24 -0.18
CA ARG A 349 -4.60 -44.67 0.19
C ARG A 349 -5.45 -45.52 -0.75
N GLN A 350 -6.47 -44.94 -1.37
CA GLN A 350 -7.40 -45.61 -2.27
C GLN A 350 -6.97 -45.58 -3.74
N LEU A 351 -6.01 -44.71 -4.13
CA LEU A 351 -5.66 -44.50 -5.55
C LEU A 351 -5.03 -45.72 -6.24
N PHE A 352 -4.45 -46.64 -5.49
CA PHE A 352 -3.73 -47.81 -6.01
C PHE A 352 -4.30 -49.15 -5.50
N GLN A 353 -5.48 -49.11 -4.87
CA GLN A 353 -6.27 -50.30 -4.54
C GLN A 353 -7.22 -50.59 -5.70
#